data_AF-A0A5Q0H534-F1
#
_entry.id   AF-A0A5Q0H534-F1
#
_cell.length_a   1.000
_cell.length_b   1.000
_cell.length_c   1.000
_cell.angle_alpha   90.00
_cell.angle_beta   90.00
_cell.angle_gamma   90.00
#
_symmetry.space_group_name_H-M   'P 1'
#
loop_
_entity.id
_entity.type
_entity.pdbx_description
1 polymer ?
#
loop_
_entity_poly.entity_id
_entity_poly.type
_entity_poly.pdbx_seq_one_letter_code
_entity_poly.pdbx_strand_id
1 'polypeptide(L)'
;MTKSEDCLAALHRAGFGDKKFDAVQTTWEFSVVTAAVLGRALGCRSIDPTTALLFRDKSLQKARLREAGVPVARCEVIEDIYHVEDVKFEFEQAVLKPIAGGGTTSTSVVRERKDLEAASRTAREKKETNRTFLLEEYIPGSEWMAEGVVFGGEVLFYGLGAYTQPCLDAITGQVPISLRRLDPVQESDAYRAADPVVRDAIAALGLQDGVFHMELFQEEGTGRIVFSECAARRGGALTQEQVMAKFNVDMGEAALLGALGHKPELVVKVNPDVVGCAALYGPEGTVFGYPTADELVAQPNVAFAQMYVPPGANLNSNFSASADMLGALLVVTGTVEEFEIRVAELRDWFRDRLFVAEPGLTSGERWAWQRRQSPDREYRDWLYAGE
;
A
#
# COMPACT_ATOMS: atom_id res chain seq x y z
N MET A 1 -8.35 3.51 14.65
CA MET A 1 -9.18 4.09 13.56
C MET A 1 -9.60 5.50 13.94
N THR A 2 -9.66 6.39 12.96
CA THR A 2 -10.12 7.78 13.12
C THR A 2 -11.64 7.78 13.28
N LYS A 3 -12.15 8.17 14.45
CA LYS A 3 -13.60 8.23 14.70
C LYS A 3 -14.19 9.54 14.19
N SER A 4 -15.35 9.48 13.53
CA SER A 4 -16.05 10.68 13.05
C SER A 4 -16.45 11.62 14.19
N GLU A 5 -16.88 11.07 15.33
CA GLU A 5 -17.19 11.83 16.54
C GLU A 5 -15.99 12.67 17.02
N ASP A 6 -14.81 12.06 17.12
CA ASP A 6 -13.59 12.73 17.56
C ASP A 6 -13.21 13.88 16.62
N CYS A 7 -13.34 13.66 15.30
CA CYS A 7 -13.10 14.68 14.29
C CYS A 7 -14.06 15.86 14.41
N LEU A 8 -15.38 15.60 14.51
CA LEU A 8 -16.39 16.65 14.67
C LEU A 8 -16.16 17.44 15.96
N ALA A 9 -15.92 16.75 17.08
CA ALA A 9 -15.65 17.38 18.35
C ALA A 9 -14.40 18.28 18.29
N ALA A 10 -13.34 17.82 17.62
CA ALA A 10 -12.13 18.62 17.41
C ALA A 10 -12.40 19.88 16.58
N LEU A 11 -13.16 19.77 15.48
CA LEU A 11 -13.56 20.93 14.67
C LEU A 11 -14.32 21.97 15.49
N HIS A 12 -15.29 21.55 16.31
CA HIS A 12 -16.04 22.45 17.18
C HIS A 12 -15.14 23.12 18.23
N ARG A 13 -14.29 22.35 18.94
CA ARG A 13 -13.37 22.90 19.96
C ARG A 13 -12.35 23.87 19.38
N ALA A 14 -11.95 23.66 18.13
CA ALA A 14 -11.04 24.54 17.40
C ALA A 14 -11.75 25.75 16.77
N GLY A 15 -13.07 25.93 16.98
CA GLY A 15 -13.83 27.08 16.48
C GLY A 15 -14.23 26.98 15.00
N PHE A 16 -14.17 25.79 14.41
CA PHE A 16 -14.56 25.53 13.02
C PHE A 16 -15.97 24.94 12.88
N GLY A 17 -16.72 24.78 13.98
CA GLY A 17 -18.05 24.14 13.96
C GLY A 17 -19.08 24.82 13.04
N ASP A 18 -19.00 26.14 12.88
CA ASP A 18 -19.90 26.93 12.01
C ASP A 18 -19.30 27.24 10.64
N LYS A 19 -18.10 26.71 10.34
CA LYS A 19 -17.43 26.95 9.06
C LYS A 19 -18.01 26.05 7.99
N LYS A 20 -18.11 26.61 6.78
CA LYS A 20 -18.46 25.84 5.58
C LYS A 20 -17.18 25.30 4.97
N PHE A 21 -17.17 24.00 4.69
CA PHE A 21 -16.14 23.32 3.95
C PHE A 21 -16.65 23.05 2.53
N ASP A 22 -15.78 23.11 1.53
CA ASP A 22 -16.16 22.78 0.16
C ASP A 22 -16.18 21.27 -0.07
N ALA A 23 -15.21 20.56 0.52
CA ALA A 23 -15.09 19.11 0.42
C ALA A 23 -14.37 18.49 1.63
N VAL A 24 -14.59 17.19 1.84
CA VAL A 24 -13.78 16.33 2.72
C VAL A 24 -13.22 15.18 1.90
N GLN A 25 -11.89 15.02 1.95
CA GLN A 25 -11.15 13.98 1.24
C GLN A 25 -10.06 13.41 2.14
N THR A 26 -9.63 12.19 1.85
CA THR A 26 -8.48 11.56 2.50
C THR A 26 -7.73 10.68 1.51
N THR A 27 -6.42 10.57 1.70
CA THR A 27 -5.59 9.56 1.02
C THR A 27 -5.26 8.39 1.94
N TRP A 28 -5.75 8.42 3.19
CA TRP A 28 -5.52 7.40 4.18
C TRP A 28 -6.65 6.36 4.18
N GLU A 29 -6.30 5.11 3.89
CA GLU A 29 -7.20 3.95 3.76
C GLU A 29 -8.23 3.87 4.90
N PHE A 30 -7.75 3.91 6.14
CA PHE A 30 -8.58 3.75 7.34
C PHE A 30 -9.46 4.96 7.67
N SER A 31 -9.41 6.01 6.86
CA SER A 31 -10.26 7.19 7.00
C SER A 31 -11.20 7.40 5.83
N VAL A 32 -11.21 6.54 4.79
CA VAL A 32 -12.07 6.71 3.59
C VAL A 32 -13.55 6.82 3.97
N VAL A 33 -14.05 5.86 4.76
CA VAL A 33 -15.45 5.89 5.25
C VAL A 33 -15.68 7.03 6.22
N THR A 34 -14.73 7.31 7.13
CA THR A 34 -14.83 8.43 8.07
C THR A 34 -14.95 9.77 7.34
N ALA A 35 -14.13 10.00 6.30
CA ALA A 35 -14.15 11.20 5.46
C ALA A 35 -15.50 11.35 4.74
N ALA A 36 -16.05 10.25 4.20
CA ALA A 36 -17.37 10.24 3.57
C ALA A 36 -18.49 10.59 4.57
N VAL A 37 -18.46 10.02 5.78
CA VAL A 37 -19.43 10.33 6.84
C VAL A 37 -19.32 11.78 7.31
N LEU A 38 -18.10 12.28 7.47
CA LEU A 38 -17.85 13.68 7.83
C LEU A 38 -18.34 14.64 6.76
N GLY A 39 -18.09 14.37 5.47
CA GLY A 39 -18.58 15.20 4.38
C GLY A 39 -20.11 15.29 4.36
N ARG A 40 -20.80 14.16 4.54
CA ARG A 40 -22.26 14.13 4.70
C ARG A 40 -22.74 14.92 5.93
N ALA A 41 -22.06 14.79 7.07
CA ALA A 41 -22.43 15.49 8.30
C ALA A 41 -22.21 17.02 8.20
N LEU A 42 -21.14 17.44 7.51
CA LEU A 42 -20.80 18.84 7.27
C LEU A 42 -21.57 19.46 6.10
N GLY A 43 -22.32 18.65 5.34
CA GLY A 43 -23.09 19.10 4.19
C GLY A 43 -22.23 19.58 3.01
N CYS A 44 -21.02 19.03 2.87
CA CYS A 44 -20.08 19.38 1.80
C CYS A 44 -19.82 18.18 0.87
N ARG A 45 -19.00 18.38 -0.17
CA ARG A 45 -18.67 17.30 -1.12
C ARG A 45 -17.83 16.21 -0.44
N SER A 46 -18.15 14.96 -0.72
CA SER A 46 -17.34 13.78 -0.37
C SER A 46 -17.83 12.60 -1.19
N ILE A 47 -17.10 11.48 -1.13
CA ILE A 47 -17.64 10.19 -1.57
C ILE A 47 -18.92 9.89 -0.75
N ASP A 48 -19.93 9.28 -1.35
CA ASP A 48 -21.09 8.80 -0.61
C ASP A 48 -20.65 7.71 0.40
N PRO A 49 -21.07 7.77 1.68
CA PRO A 49 -20.71 6.77 2.68
C PRO A 49 -20.94 5.31 2.29
N THR A 50 -22.02 4.99 1.56
CA THR A 50 -22.31 3.62 1.13
C THR A 50 -21.40 3.19 -0.02
N THR A 51 -21.10 4.10 -0.96
CA THR A 51 -20.06 3.88 -1.97
C THR A 51 -18.68 3.69 -1.32
N ALA A 52 -18.32 4.52 -0.33
CA ALA A 52 -17.04 4.43 0.38
C ALA A 52 -16.85 3.06 1.07
N LEU A 53 -17.92 2.43 1.57
CA LEU A 53 -17.87 1.06 2.10
C LEU A 53 -17.49 0.04 1.04
N LEU A 54 -17.93 0.20 -0.21
CA LEU A 54 -17.57 -0.70 -1.32
C LEU A 54 -16.09 -0.62 -1.70
N PHE A 55 -15.36 0.39 -1.23
CA PHE A 55 -13.91 0.54 -1.38
C PHE A 55 -13.12 0.19 -0.12
N ARG A 56 -13.78 -0.42 0.88
CA ARG A 56 -13.15 -0.81 2.15
C ARG A 56 -13.51 -2.22 2.58
N ASP A 57 -14.78 -2.60 2.47
CA ASP A 57 -15.22 -3.95 2.77
C ASP A 57 -15.07 -4.84 1.54
N LYS A 58 -14.09 -5.74 1.58
CA LYS A 58 -13.78 -6.66 0.49
C LYS A 58 -14.94 -7.59 0.14
N SER A 59 -15.79 -7.94 1.11
CA SER A 59 -16.93 -8.82 0.86
C SER A 59 -18.01 -8.09 0.05
N LEU A 60 -18.34 -6.85 0.44
CA LEU A 60 -19.30 -6.01 -0.27
C LEU A 60 -18.79 -5.64 -1.66
N GLN A 61 -17.49 -5.34 -1.75
CA GLN A 61 -16.81 -5.08 -3.02
C GLN A 61 -16.96 -6.26 -3.97
N LYS A 62 -16.56 -7.47 -3.55
CA LYS A 62 -16.64 -8.67 -4.40
C LYS A 62 -18.08 -9.09 -4.70
N ALA A 63 -19.01 -8.91 -3.76
CA ALA A 63 -20.42 -9.17 -4.00
C ALA A 63 -20.95 -8.28 -5.14
N ARG A 64 -20.72 -6.96 -5.06
CA ARG A 64 -21.13 -6.00 -6.09
C ARG A 64 -20.51 -6.32 -7.45
N LEU A 65 -19.22 -6.64 -7.48
CA LEU A 65 -18.50 -6.95 -8.72
C LEU A 65 -18.98 -8.25 -9.37
N ARG A 66 -19.26 -9.28 -8.56
CA ARG A 66 -19.82 -10.53 -9.05
C ARG A 66 -21.21 -10.35 -9.67
N GLU A 67 -22.06 -9.52 -9.06
CA GLU A 67 -23.37 -9.15 -9.62
C GLU A 67 -23.23 -8.43 -10.97
N ALA A 68 -22.16 -7.65 -11.15
CA ALA A 68 -21.83 -6.96 -12.40
C ALA A 68 -21.11 -7.85 -13.44
N GLY A 69 -20.82 -9.12 -13.12
CA GLY A 69 -20.12 -10.04 -14.01
C GLY A 69 -18.60 -9.86 -14.07
N VAL A 70 -18.02 -9.04 -13.19
CA VAL A 70 -16.56 -8.85 -13.09
C VAL A 70 -15.94 -10.08 -12.43
N PRO A 71 -14.89 -10.70 -13.02
CA PRO A 71 -14.22 -11.84 -12.42
C PRO A 71 -13.61 -11.48 -11.07
N VAL A 72 -14.03 -12.17 -10.01
CA VAL A 72 -13.51 -12.04 -8.64
C VAL A 72 -13.25 -13.42 -8.07
N ALA A 73 -12.27 -13.54 -7.18
CA ALA A 73 -12.10 -14.73 -6.36
C ALA A 73 -13.37 -15.02 -5.53
N ARG A 74 -13.72 -16.31 -5.39
CA ARG A 74 -14.76 -16.75 -4.45
C ARG A 74 -14.32 -16.40 -3.02
N CYS A 75 -15.25 -16.07 -2.15
CA CYS A 75 -14.92 -15.68 -0.79
C CYS A 75 -16.03 -16.05 0.20
N GLU A 76 -15.63 -16.40 1.42
CA GLU A 76 -16.49 -16.65 2.57
C GLU A 76 -16.16 -15.64 3.68
N VAL A 77 -17.18 -15.03 4.28
CA VAL A 77 -17.00 -14.09 5.40
C VAL A 77 -16.92 -14.86 6.71
N ILE A 78 -15.89 -14.56 7.49
CA ILE A 78 -15.75 -15.02 8.87
C ILE A 78 -16.04 -13.83 9.76
N GLU A 79 -17.25 -13.76 10.31
CA GLU A 79 -17.70 -12.64 11.15
C GLU A 79 -16.81 -12.44 12.38
N ASP A 80 -16.27 -13.54 12.91
CA ASP A 80 -15.41 -13.53 14.07
C ASP A 80 -14.30 -14.57 13.92
N ILE A 81 -13.06 -14.12 13.72
CA ILE A 81 -11.89 -14.99 13.58
C ILE A 81 -11.62 -15.84 14.82
N TYR A 82 -12.21 -15.50 15.97
CA TYR A 82 -12.19 -16.34 17.16
C TYR A 82 -13.21 -17.49 17.09
N HIS A 83 -14.00 -17.62 16.03
CA HIS A 83 -14.99 -18.68 15.89
C HIS A 83 -15.00 -19.17 14.44
N VAL A 84 -14.21 -20.21 14.16
CA VAL A 84 -13.98 -20.74 12.80
C VAL A 84 -14.50 -22.17 12.62
N GLU A 85 -15.18 -22.70 13.63
CA GLU A 85 -15.64 -24.08 13.71
C GLU A 85 -16.65 -24.38 12.58
N ASP A 86 -17.58 -23.46 12.33
CA ASP A 86 -18.66 -23.62 11.35
C ASP A 86 -18.33 -23.05 9.96
N VAL A 87 -17.16 -22.43 9.78
CA VAL A 87 -16.73 -21.83 8.51
C VAL A 87 -16.56 -22.94 7.48
N LYS A 88 -17.21 -22.86 6.32
CA LYS A 88 -17.01 -23.87 5.27
C LYS A 88 -15.67 -23.66 4.57
N PHE A 89 -14.89 -24.72 4.42
CA PHE A 89 -13.62 -24.69 3.70
C PHE A 89 -13.79 -25.42 2.36
N GLU A 90 -14.20 -24.68 1.33
CA GLU A 90 -14.52 -25.20 -0.02
C GLU A 90 -13.47 -24.79 -1.07
N PHE A 91 -12.24 -24.54 -0.62
CA PHE A 91 -11.12 -24.08 -1.43
C PHE A 91 -10.00 -25.12 -1.42
N GLU A 92 -9.29 -25.30 -2.54
CA GLU A 92 -8.04 -26.08 -2.55
C GLU A 92 -6.95 -25.35 -1.77
N GLN A 93 -6.88 -24.03 -1.97
CA GLN A 93 -6.04 -23.11 -1.22
C GLN A 93 -6.80 -21.79 -1.09
N ALA A 94 -6.66 -21.14 0.06
CA ALA A 94 -7.30 -19.86 0.35
C ALA A 94 -6.32 -18.84 0.92
N VAL A 95 -6.70 -17.58 0.85
CA VAL A 95 -6.07 -16.44 1.50
C VAL A 95 -7.02 -15.95 2.59
N LEU A 96 -6.57 -15.99 3.84
CA LEU A 96 -7.25 -15.38 4.96
C LEU A 96 -6.74 -13.95 5.12
N LYS A 97 -7.62 -12.95 5.13
CA LYS A 97 -7.26 -11.53 5.28
C LYS A 97 -8.35 -10.72 6.00
N PRO A 98 -8.02 -9.63 6.70
CA PRO A 98 -9.03 -8.79 7.34
C PRO A 98 -9.98 -8.17 6.30
N ILE A 99 -11.28 -8.14 6.60
CA ILE A 99 -12.31 -7.70 5.63
C ILE A 99 -12.11 -6.26 5.17
N ALA A 100 -11.61 -5.40 6.07
CA ALA A 100 -11.28 -4.00 5.84
C ALA A 100 -9.82 -3.68 6.21
N GLY A 101 -8.90 -4.60 5.88
CA GLY A 101 -7.45 -4.39 6.04
C GLY A 101 -6.82 -3.50 4.95
N GLY A 102 -5.49 -3.41 4.97
CA GLY A 102 -4.66 -2.80 3.93
C GLY A 102 -3.19 -3.24 4.09
N GLY A 103 -2.39 -3.11 3.02
CA GLY A 103 -0.94 -3.39 3.06
C GLY A 103 -0.56 -4.83 3.41
N THR A 104 -1.39 -5.80 3.05
CA THR A 104 -1.18 -7.24 3.32
C THR A 104 -0.98 -7.56 4.81
N THR A 105 -1.46 -6.69 5.69
CA THR A 105 -1.39 -6.90 7.15
C THR A 105 -2.35 -7.98 7.59
N SER A 106 -1.88 -8.92 8.42
CA SER A 106 -2.67 -10.07 8.91
C SER A 106 -3.25 -10.94 7.79
N THR A 107 -2.53 -11.02 6.66
CA THR A 107 -2.88 -11.87 5.53
C THR A 107 -2.05 -13.15 5.53
N SER A 108 -2.67 -14.31 5.32
CA SER A 108 -1.97 -15.61 5.31
C SER A 108 -2.60 -16.60 4.35
N VAL A 109 -1.80 -17.50 3.78
CA VAL A 109 -2.29 -18.65 3.04
C VAL A 109 -2.83 -19.71 3.98
N VAL A 110 -4.01 -20.25 3.67
CA VAL A 110 -4.69 -21.35 4.36
C VAL A 110 -4.85 -22.50 3.37
N ARG A 111 -4.20 -23.63 3.62
CA ARG A 111 -4.26 -24.83 2.76
C ARG A 111 -5.22 -25.87 3.29
N GLU A 112 -5.41 -25.88 4.60
CA GLU A 112 -6.32 -26.81 5.26
C GLU A 112 -7.01 -26.17 6.47
N ARG A 113 -8.05 -26.85 6.99
CA ARG A 113 -8.76 -26.42 8.20
C ARG A 113 -7.82 -26.13 9.38
N LYS A 114 -6.78 -26.94 9.54
CA LYS A 114 -5.81 -26.79 10.62
C LYS A 114 -5.07 -25.44 10.57
N ASP A 115 -4.80 -24.90 9.38
CA ASP A 115 -4.20 -23.59 9.19
C ASP A 115 -5.15 -22.48 9.67
N LEU A 116 -6.45 -22.60 9.33
CA LEU A 116 -7.48 -21.65 9.78
C LEU A 116 -7.65 -21.66 11.31
N GLU A 117 -7.65 -22.85 11.92
CA GLU A 117 -7.67 -23.00 13.38
C GLU A 117 -6.42 -22.42 14.04
N ALA A 118 -5.25 -22.56 13.40
CA ALA A 118 -4.01 -21.94 13.87
C ALA A 118 -4.09 -20.41 13.81
N ALA A 119 -4.58 -19.85 12.70
CA ALA A 119 -4.81 -18.41 12.56
C ALA A 119 -5.79 -17.89 13.62
N SER A 120 -6.86 -18.64 13.91
CA SER A 120 -7.80 -18.32 15.00
C SER A 120 -7.12 -18.27 16.37
N ARG A 121 -6.27 -19.25 16.70
CA ARG A 121 -5.49 -19.24 17.96
C ARG A 121 -4.56 -18.04 18.04
N THR A 122 -3.79 -17.78 16.98
CA THR A 122 -2.89 -16.63 16.91
C THR A 122 -3.64 -15.31 17.05
N ALA A 123 -4.81 -15.17 16.42
CA ALA A 123 -5.64 -13.98 16.55
C ALA A 123 -6.07 -13.73 18.01
N ARG A 124 -6.41 -14.79 18.77
CA ARG A 124 -6.74 -14.70 20.20
C ARG A 124 -5.53 -14.30 21.05
N GLU A 125 -4.39 -14.94 20.82
CA GLU A 125 -3.14 -14.66 21.53
C GLU A 125 -2.71 -13.21 21.34
N LYS A 126 -2.82 -12.69 20.11
CA LYS A 126 -2.52 -11.31 19.75
C LYS A 126 -3.61 -10.31 20.15
N LYS A 127 -4.76 -10.77 20.65
CA LYS A 127 -5.94 -9.94 20.94
C LYS A 127 -6.36 -9.09 19.75
N GLU A 128 -6.40 -9.71 18.57
CA GLU A 128 -6.79 -9.05 17.32
C GLU A 128 -8.12 -8.30 17.48
N THR A 129 -8.12 -7.04 17.07
CA THR A 129 -9.26 -6.13 17.22
C THR A 129 -10.15 -6.11 15.98
N ASN A 130 -9.57 -6.38 14.80
CA ASN A 130 -10.32 -6.61 13.58
C ASN A 130 -10.81 -8.05 13.58
N ARG A 131 -12.05 -8.30 14.03
CA ARG A 131 -12.54 -9.67 14.19
C ARG A 131 -13.09 -10.28 12.90
N THR A 132 -13.53 -9.45 11.97
CA THR A 132 -14.12 -9.90 10.71
C THR A 132 -13.06 -10.10 9.64
N PHE A 133 -13.01 -11.31 9.10
CA PHE A 133 -12.05 -11.74 8.09
C PHE A 133 -12.77 -12.26 6.84
N LEU A 134 -12.02 -12.31 5.76
CA LEU A 134 -12.43 -12.94 4.52
C LEU A 134 -11.51 -14.14 4.28
N LEU A 135 -12.12 -15.30 4.00
CA LEU A 135 -11.44 -16.48 3.47
C LEU A 135 -11.69 -16.51 1.97
N GLU A 136 -10.66 -16.22 1.17
CA GLU A 136 -10.78 -15.99 -0.27
C GLU A 136 -10.04 -17.07 -1.05
N GLU A 137 -10.58 -17.51 -2.17
CA GLU A 137 -9.92 -18.41 -3.10
C GLU A 137 -8.55 -17.87 -3.51
N TYR A 138 -7.51 -18.72 -3.40
CA TYR A 138 -6.18 -18.37 -3.82
C TYR A 138 -6.10 -18.36 -5.35
N ILE A 139 -5.76 -17.21 -5.95
CA ILE A 139 -5.56 -17.08 -7.39
C ILE A 139 -4.06 -17.18 -7.67
N PRO A 140 -3.57 -18.29 -8.26
CA PRO A 140 -2.17 -18.40 -8.65
C PRO A 140 -1.89 -17.48 -9.84
N GLY A 141 -0.74 -16.80 -9.83
CA GLY A 141 -0.30 -15.99 -10.96
C GLY A 141 0.41 -14.70 -10.54
N SER A 142 0.47 -13.75 -11.46
CA SER A 142 1.14 -12.46 -11.25
C SER A 142 0.20 -11.43 -10.66
N GLU A 143 0.69 -10.66 -9.70
CA GLU A 143 -0.07 -9.56 -9.08
C GLU A 143 0.21 -8.24 -9.80
N TRP A 144 -0.86 -7.61 -10.27
CA TRP A 144 -0.86 -6.35 -10.99
C TRP A 144 -1.60 -5.28 -10.19
N MET A 145 -1.39 -4.02 -10.59
CA MET A 145 -2.17 -2.90 -10.09
C MET A 145 -2.58 -1.95 -11.21
N ALA A 146 -3.72 -1.30 -11.05
CA ALA A 146 -4.15 -0.16 -11.84
C ALA A 146 -4.30 1.07 -10.92
N GLU A 147 -3.54 2.11 -11.23
CA GLU A 147 -3.68 3.45 -10.62
C GLU A 147 -4.45 4.33 -11.59
N GLY A 148 -5.60 4.88 -11.19
CA GLY A 148 -6.43 5.62 -12.15
C GLY A 148 -7.18 6.82 -11.59
N VAL A 149 -7.63 7.66 -12.52
CA VAL A 149 -8.38 8.90 -12.29
C VAL A 149 -9.79 8.72 -12.82
N VAL A 150 -10.78 9.11 -12.01
CA VAL A 150 -12.21 9.00 -12.32
C VAL A 150 -12.87 10.35 -12.15
N PHE A 151 -13.75 10.71 -13.08
CA PHE A 151 -14.56 11.93 -12.96
C PHE A 151 -15.91 11.73 -13.64
N GLY A 152 -16.99 12.11 -12.96
CA GLY A 152 -18.35 11.88 -13.44
C GLY A 152 -18.67 10.40 -13.71
N GLY A 153 -18.04 9.48 -12.97
CA GLY A 153 -18.20 8.03 -13.14
C GLY A 153 -17.34 7.40 -14.24
N GLU A 154 -16.59 8.21 -15.01
CA GLU A 154 -15.78 7.73 -16.13
C GLU A 154 -14.31 7.62 -15.76
N VAL A 155 -13.66 6.51 -16.12
CA VAL A 155 -12.21 6.34 -15.98
C VAL A 155 -11.50 7.16 -17.06
N LEU A 156 -10.97 8.32 -16.66
CA LEU A 156 -10.25 9.26 -17.54
C LEU A 156 -8.86 8.75 -17.91
N PHE A 157 -8.22 8.05 -16.99
CA PHE A 157 -6.87 7.52 -17.12
C PHE A 157 -6.68 6.35 -16.15
N TYR A 158 -5.91 5.34 -16.55
CA TYR A 158 -5.23 4.46 -15.60
C TYR A 158 -3.90 3.98 -16.17
N GLY A 159 -2.93 3.73 -15.29
CA GLY A 159 -1.66 3.11 -15.61
C GLY A 159 -1.52 1.76 -14.90
N LEU A 160 -1.11 0.74 -15.63
CA LEU A 160 -0.83 -0.57 -15.05
C LEU A 160 0.57 -0.65 -14.46
N GLY A 161 0.72 -1.49 -13.43
CA GLY A 161 2.00 -1.94 -12.92
C GLY A 161 1.95 -3.41 -12.52
N ALA A 162 3.10 -4.03 -12.39
CA ALA A 162 3.26 -5.39 -11.91
C ALA A 162 4.26 -5.42 -10.76
N TYR A 163 3.92 -6.18 -9.71
CA TYR A 163 4.89 -6.54 -8.69
C TYR A 163 5.88 -7.57 -9.26
N THR A 164 7.15 -7.50 -8.86
CA THR A 164 8.15 -8.52 -9.24
C THR A 164 7.75 -9.91 -8.72
N GLN A 165 7.09 -9.94 -7.57
CA GLN A 165 6.50 -11.12 -6.96
C GLN A 165 5.22 -10.70 -6.23
N PRO A 166 4.16 -11.52 -6.18
CA PRO A 166 2.99 -11.22 -5.36
C PRO A 166 3.36 -10.84 -3.92
N CYS A 167 2.69 -9.83 -3.37
CA CYS A 167 3.02 -9.25 -2.08
C CYS A 167 2.98 -10.28 -0.94
N LEU A 168 2.00 -11.19 -0.97
CA LEU A 168 1.89 -12.24 0.04
C LEU A 168 3.08 -13.19 0.01
N ASP A 169 3.56 -13.54 -1.19
CA ASP A 169 4.72 -14.42 -1.34
C ASP A 169 6.01 -13.69 -0.94
N ALA A 170 6.15 -12.41 -1.30
CA ALA A 170 7.29 -11.59 -0.90
C ALA A 170 7.36 -11.45 0.63
N ILE A 171 6.23 -11.18 1.30
CA ILE A 171 6.16 -11.09 2.76
C ILE A 171 6.44 -12.45 3.40
N THR A 172 5.84 -13.54 2.89
CA THR A 172 6.07 -14.89 3.44
C THR A 172 7.52 -15.34 3.26
N GLY A 173 8.13 -15.01 2.12
CA GLY A 173 9.51 -15.33 1.79
C GLY A 173 10.55 -14.35 2.35
N GLN A 174 10.11 -13.27 3.02
CA GLN A 174 10.97 -12.19 3.50
C GLN A 174 11.84 -11.58 2.39
N VAL A 175 11.23 -11.41 1.20
CA VAL A 175 11.84 -10.82 0.01
C VAL A 175 11.42 -9.35 -0.11
N PRO A 176 12.38 -8.42 -0.28
CA PRO A 176 12.07 -7.02 -0.53
C PRO A 176 11.16 -6.77 -1.74
N ILE A 177 10.06 -6.07 -1.52
CA ILE A 177 9.08 -5.77 -2.58
C ILE A 177 9.63 -4.75 -3.59
N SER A 178 9.48 -5.05 -4.87
CA SER A 178 9.69 -4.14 -5.99
C SER A 178 8.52 -4.25 -6.97
N LEU A 179 8.26 -3.16 -7.68
CA LEU A 179 7.21 -3.11 -8.68
C LEU A 179 7.61 -2.16 -9.81
N ARG A 180 7.09 -2.39 -11.01
CA ARG A 180 7.30 -1.51 -12.17
C ARG A 180 6.00 -1.16 -12.86
N ARG A 181 5.99 -0.05 -13.59
CA ARG A 181 4.89 0.29 -14.49
C ARG A 181 5.01 -0.51 -15.78
N LEU A 182 3.86 -0.95 -16.30
CA LEU A 182 3.79 -1.60 -17.60
C LEU A 182 3.75 -0.54 -18.70
N ASP A 183 4.45 -0.78 -19.79
CA ASP A 183 4.45 0.11 -20.94
C ASP A 183 3.16 -0.07 -21.77
N PRO A 184 2.35 1.00 -21.98
CA PRO A 184 1.07 0.87 -22.67
C PRO A 184 1.21 0.54 -24.16
N VAL A 185 2.38 0.72 -24.75
CA VAL A 185 2.64 0.40 -26.16
C VAL A 185 3.26 -0.99 -26.27
N GLN A 186 4.37 -1.23 -25.57
CA GLN A 186 5.10 -2.50 -25.65
C GLN A 186 4.35 -3.65 -24.97
N GLU A 187 3.58 -3.36 -23.91
CA GLU A 187 2.81 -4.34 -23.13
C GLU A 187 1.29 -4.12 -23.31
N SER A 188 0.88 -3.67 -24.50
CA SER A 188 -0.52 -3.33 -24.82
C SER A 188 -1.52 -4.48 -24.64
N ASP A 189 -1.07 -5.73 -24.72
CA ASP A 189 -1.92 -6.91 -24.45
C ASP A 189 -2.34 -7.00 -22.98
N ALA A 190 -1.47 -6.59 -22.04
CA ALA A 190 -1.82 -6.52 -20.62
C ALA A 190 -2.92 -5.46 -20.38
N TYR A 191 -2.79 -4.30 -21.04
CA TYR A 191 -3.82 -3.26 -20.99
C TYR A 191 -5.14 -3.74 -21.59
N ARG A 192 -5.12 -4.43 -22.74
CA ARG A 192 -6.32 -4.97 -23.37
C ARG A 192 -7.03 -6.01 -22.50
N ALA A 193 -6.27 -6.86 -21.81
CA ALA A 193 -6.80 -7.87 -20.90
C ALA A 193 -7.41 -7.25 -19.63
N ALA A 194 -6.79 -6.19 -19.09
CA ALA A 194 -7.22 -5.56 -17.85
C ALA A 194 -8.33 -4.50 -18.01
N ASP A 195 -8.41 -3.81 -19.16
CA ASP A 195 -9.36 -2.71 -19.40
C ASP A 195 -10.82 -3.03 -19.02
N PRO A 196 -11.44 -4.15 -19.46
CA PRO A 196 -12.81 -4.45 -19.07
C PRO A 196 -12.95 -4.64 -17.55
N VAL A 197 -12.01 -5.34 -16.91
CA VAL A 197 -12.05 -5.56 -15.45
C VAL A 197 -11.93 -4.25 -14.69
N VAL A 198 -11.02 -3.36 -15.10
CA VAL A 198 -10.81 -2.06 -14.44
C VAL A 198 -12.04 -1.17 -14.60
N ARG A 199 -12.54 -0.99 -15.83
CA ARG A 199 -13.66 -0.08 -16.10
C ARG A 199 -14.97 -0.58 -15.50
N ASP A 200 -15.29 -1.86 -15.69
CA ASP A 200 -16.51 -2.45 -15.15
C ASP A 200 -16.50 -2.47 -13.63
N ALA A 201 -15.33 -2.68 -13.01
CA ALA A 201 -15.21 -2.61 -11.56
C ALA A 201 -15.47 -1.21 -11.03
N ILE A 202 -14.86 -0.16 -11.62
CA ILE A 202 -15.11 1.21 -11.20
C ILE A 202 -16.58 1.61 -11.40
N ALA A 203 -17.17 1.24 -12.55
CA ALA A 203 -18.58 1.51 -12.83
C ALA A 203 -19.51 0.82 -11.82
N ALA A 204 -19.28 -0.46 -11.51
CA ALA A 204 -20.11 -1.23 -10.58
C ALA A 204 -19.98 -0.78 -9.12
N LEU A 205 -18.77 -0.37 -8.70
CA LEU A 205 -18.52 0.19 -7.37
C LEU A 205 -19.03 1.63 -7.24
N GLY A 206 -19.21 2.33 -8.37
CA GLY A 206 -19.90 3.62 -8.44
C GLY A 206 -19.06 4.81 -7.98
N LEU A 207 -17.73 4.75 -8.08
CA LEU A 207 -16.87 5.91 -7.81
C LEU A 207 -17.17 7.02 -8.83
N GLN A 208 -17.55 8.20 -8.34
CA GLN A 208 -17.93 9.32 -9.20
C GLN A 208 -16.72 10.20 -9.56
N ASP A 209 -16.04 10.73 -8.55
CA ASP A 209 -14.93 11.68 -8.71
C ASP A 209 -13.76 11.27 -7.81
N GLY A 210 -12.54 11.36 -8.33
CA GLY A 210 -11.31 11.16 -7.56
C GLY A 210 -10.33 10.22 -8.23
N VAL A 211 -9.64 9.42 -7.43
CA VAL A 211 -8.63 8.46 -7.89
C VAL A 211 -8.82 7.11 -7.21
N PHE A 212 -8.29 6.07 -7.83
CA PHE A 212 -8.31 4.72 -7.27
C PHE A 212 -6.97 4.01 -7.41
N HIS A 213 -6.77 3.07 -6.51
CA HIS A 213 -5.75 2.03 -6.54
C HIS A 213 -6.49 0.69 -6.58
N MET A 214 -6.25 -0.11 -7.61
CA MET A 214 -6.88 -1.42 -7.80
C MET A 214 -5.80 -2.48 -7.95
N GLU A 215 -5.93 -3.59 -7.23
CA GLU A 215 -5.08 -4.76 -7.37
C GLU A 215 -5.82 -5.85 -8.15
N LEU A 216 -5.08 -6.52 -9.02
CA LEU A 216 -5.56 -7.53 -9.96
C LEU A 216 -4.60 -8.72 -9.93
N PHE A 217 -5.10 -9.91 -10.24
CA PHE A 217 -4.26 -11.06 -10.55
C PHE A 217 -4.40 -11.42 -12.02
N GLN A 218 -3.29 -11.64 -12.70
CA GLN A 218 -3.27 -12.38 -13.95
C GLN A 218 -3.09 -13.87 -13.60
N GLU A 219 -4.17 -14.63 -13.73
CA GLU A 219 -4.23 -16.04 -13.37
C GLU A 219 -3.28 -16.87 -14.25
N GLU A 220 -2.44 -17.69 -13.61
CA GLU A 220 -1.53 -18.59 -14.30
C GLU A 220 -2.29 -19.65 -15.11
N GLY A 221 -1.78 -19.98 -16.29
CA GLY A 221 -2.37 -20.98 -17.19
C GLY A 221 -3.54 -20.47 -18.03
N THR A 222 -4.48 -19.70 -17.46
CA THR A 222 -5.62 -19.13 -18.21
C THR A 222 -5.33 -17.74 -18.77
N GLY A 223 -4.45 -16.97 -18.11
CA GLY A 223 -4.19 -15.56 -18.42
C GLY A 223 -5.35 -14.61 -18.07
N ARG A 224 -6.41 -15.11 -17.40
CA ARG A 224 -7.58 -14.32 -17.03
C ARG A 224 -7.20 -13.27 -15.99
N ILE A 225 -7.72 -12.06 -16.16
CA ILE A 225 -7.60 -11.00 -15.15
C ILE A 225 -8.71 -11.17 -14.12
N VAL A 226 -8.31 -11.31 -12.85
CA VAL A 226 -9.20 -11.49 -11.71
C VAL A 226 -9.01 -10.32 -10.76
N PHE A 227 -10.12 -9.69 -10.36
CA PHE A 227 -10.09 -8.59 -9.41
C PHE A 227 -9.71 -9.06 -7.99
N SER A 228 -8.73 -8.40 -7.37
CA SER A 228 -8.35 -8.61 -5.97
C SER A 228 -9.10 -7.65 -5.05
N GLU A 229 -8.71 -6.37 -5.05
CA GLU A 229 -9.28 -5.31 -4.23
C GLU A 229 -9.16 -3.93 -4.91
N CYS A 230 -9.95 -2.96 -4.48
CA CYS A 230 -9.82 -1.58 -4.94
C CYS A 230 -10.12 -0.57 -3.83
N ALA A 231 -9.30 0.47 -3.74
CA ALA A 231 -9.44 1.57 -2.80
C ALA A 231 -9.67 2.90 -3.55
N ALA A 232 -10.61 3.72 -3.07
CA ALA A 232 -10.89 5.07 -3.59
C ALA A 232 -9.90 6.11 -3.04
N ARG A 233 -8.62 5.87 -3.25
CA ARG A 233 -7.48 6.72 -2.86
C ARG A 233 -6.25 6.35 -3.71
N ARG A 234 -5.21 7.19 -3.64
CA ARG A 234 -3.90 6.91 -4.26
C ARG A 234 -3.26 5.66 -3.65
N GLY A 235 -2.51 4.88 -4.42
CA GLY A 235 -1.66 3.81 -3.90
C GLY A 235 -0.61 4.30 -2.89
N GLY A 236 -0.08 3.36 -2.09
CA GLY A 236 1.09 3.59 -1.24
C GLY A 236 2.40 3.37 -1.99
N ALA A 237 3.52 3.16 -1.28
CA ALA A 237 4.78 2.63 -1.83
C ALA A 237 5.28 3.31 -3.13
N LEU A 238 5.30 4.65 -3.16
CA LEU A 238 5.72 5.46 -4.31
C LEU A 238 4.95 5.22 -5.63
N THR A 239 3.75 4.66 -5.57
CA THR A 239 2.95 4.40 -6.78
C THR A 239 2.52 5.68 -7.50
N GLN A 240 2.20 6.76 -6.77
CA GLN A 240 1.92 8.06 -7.37
C GLN A 240 3.15 8.62 -8.10
N GLU A 241 4.32 8.57 -7.46
CA GLU A 241 5.58 9.06 -8.02
C GLU A 241 5.93 8.29 -9.30
N GLN A 242 5.68 6.98 -9.32
CA GLN A 242 5.79 6.17 -10.53
C GLN A 242 4.80 6.59 -11.62
N VAL A 243 3.53 6.85 -11.28
CA VAL A 243 2.54 7.31 -12.25
C VAL A 243 2.94 8.67 -12.82
N MET A 244 3.41 9.58 -11.98
CA MET A 244 3.92 10.88 -12.41
C MET A 244 5.14 10.72 -13.34
N ALA A 245 6.12 9.90 -12.96
CA ALA A 245 7.33 9.71 -13.74
C ALA A 245 7.13 8.92 -15.05
N LYS A 246 6.18 7.95 -15.08
CA LYS A 246 5.88 7.15 -16.28
C LYS A 246 4.89 7.82 -17.20
N PHE A 247 3.87 8.52 -16.68
CA PHE A 247 2.72 8.99 -17.46
C PHE A 247 2.48 10.50 -17.39
N ASN A 248 3.23 11.25 -16.57
CA ASN A 248 3.03 12.68 -16.34
C ASN A 248 1.60 13.01 -15.84
N VAL A 249 1.10 12.18 -14.92
CA VAL A 249 -0.22 12.35 -14.28
C VAL A 249 -0.02 12.55 -12.77
N ASP A 250 -0.42 13.70 -12.25
CA ASP A 250 -0.43 13.97 -10.82
C ASP A 250 -1.73 13.47 -10.18
N MET A 251 -1.63 12.30 -9.54
CA MET A 251 -2.76 11.67 -8.84
C MET A 251 -3.22 12.46 -7.61
N GLY A 252 -2.34 13.25 -6.99
CA GLY A 252 -2.67 14.10 -5.85
C GLY A 252 -3.53 15.29 -6.26
N GLU A 253 -3.10 15.98 -7.32
CA GLU A 253 -3.88 17.07 -7.92
C GLU A 253 -5.24 16.55 -8.43
N ALA A 254 -5.26 15.43 -9.16
CA ALA A 254 -6.49 14.84 -9.65
C ALA A 254 -7.47 14.47 -8.53
N ALA A 255 -6.97 13.92 -7.41
CA ALA A 255 -7.79 13.60 -6.24
C ALA A 255 -8.39 14.86 -5.60
N LEU A 256 -7.61 15.94 -5.47
CA LEU A 256 -8.06 17.20 -4.90
C LEU A 256 -9.11 17.88 -5.80
N LEU A 257 -8.84 17.97 -7.10
CA LEU A 257 -9.78 18.54 -8.07
C LEU A 257 -11.09 17.74 -8.11
N GLY A 258 -11.01 16.40 -8.14
CA GLY A 258 -12.19 15.54 -8.08
C GLY A 258 -13.03 15.74 -6.81
N ALA A 259 -12.38 15.83 -5.64
CA ALA A 259 -13.06 16.13 -4.38
C ALA A 259 -13.82 17.47 -4.44
N LEU A 260 -13.21 18.49 -5.06
CA LEU A 260 -13.82 19.80 -5.27
C LEU A 260 -14.85 19.83 -6.41
N GLY A 261 -14.98 18.76 -7.20
CA GLY A 261 -15.91 18.68 -8.33
C GLY A 261 -15.41 19.36 -9.60
N HIS A 262 -14.09 19.53 -9.71
CA HIS A 262 -13.43 20.04 -10.89
C HIS A 262 -12.84 18.87 -11.67
N LYS A 263 -13.13 18.83 -12.98
CA LYS A 263 -12.55 17.82 -13.86
C LYS A 263 -11.05 18.07 -14.00
N PRO A 264 -10.17 17.11 -13.68
CA PRO A 264 -8.75 17.30 -13.88
C PRO A 264 -8.39 17.30 -15.37
N GLU A 265 -7.50 18.22 -15.78
CA GLU A 265 -6.93 18.25 -17.12
C GLU A 265 -5.67 17.37 -17.15
N LEU A 266 -5.77 16.19 -17.75
CA LEU A 266 -4.68 15.22 -17.78
C LEU A 266 -3.84 15.38 -19.04
N VAL A 267 -2.55 15.68 -18.89
CA VAL A 267 -1.58 15.71 -19.99
C VAL A 267 -0.71 14.46 -19.94
N VAL A 268 -1.26 13.35 -20.43
CA VAL A 268 -0.57 12.06 -20.41
C VAL A 268 0.63 12.07 -21.37
N LYS A 269 1.82 11.80 -20.84
CA LYS A 269 3.06 11.62 -21.60
C LYS A 269 3.77 10.38 -21.12
N VAL A 270 3.86 9.38 -21.99
CA VAL A 270 4.50 8.10 -21.65
C VAL A 270 6.01 8.26 -21.76
N ASN A 271 6.72 8.09 -20.64
CA ASN A 271 8.16 7.91 -20.62
C ASN A 271 8.49 6.55 -21.27
N PRO A 272 9.33 6.47 -22.31
CA PRO A 272 9.67 5.19 -22.95
C PRO A 272 10.51 4.27 -22.06
N ASP A 273 11.17 4.80 -21.03
CA ASP A 273 12.01 4.03 -20.11
C ASP A 273 11.17 3.17 -19.14
N VAL A 274 11.83 2.22 -18.50
CA VAL A 274 11.26 1.44 -17.40
C VAL A 274 11.28 2.29 -16.14
N VAL A 275 10.10 2.47 -15.55
CA VAL A 275 9.91 3.20 -14.29
C VAL A 275 9.35 2.22 -13.26
N GLY A 276 10.03 2.09 -12.13
CA GLY A 276 9.55 1.25 -11.03
C GLY A 276 10.04 1.73 -9.68
N CYS A 277 9.55 1.11 -8.62
CA CYS A 277 10.04 1.37 -7.28
C CYS A 277 10.57 0.10 -6.60
N ALA A 278 11.44 0.31 -5.63
CA ALA A 278 11.96 -0.73 -4.78
C ALA A 278 11.90 -0.30 -3.32
N ALA A 279 11.32 -1.14 -2.47
CA ALA A 279 11.37 -0.96 -1.04
C ALA A 279 12.77 -1.31 -0.50
N LEU A 280 13.19 -0.53 0.50
CA LEU A 280 14.42 -0.69 1.25
C LEU A 280 14.11 -1.26 2.63
N TYR A 281 14.81 -2.33 2.99
CA TYR A 281 14.69 -3.01 4.27
C TYR A 281 16.06 -3.07 4.95
N GLY A 282 16.06 -3.45 6.23
CA GLY A 282 17.25 -3.50 7.06
C GLY A 282 17.15 -4.64 8.07
N PRO A 283 18.27 -5.00 8.71
CA PRO A 283 18.28 -6.03 9.74
C PRO A 283 17.47 -5.58 10.97
N GLU A 284 17.07 -6.55 11.79
CA GLU A 284 16.47 -6.26 13.10
C GLU A 284 17.43 -5.46 13.98
N GLY A 285 16.88 -4.49 14.71
CA GLY A 285 17.66 -3.71 15.67
C GLY A 285 17.28 -2.23 15.71
N THR A 286 18.03 -1.44 16.47
CA THR A 286 17.82 0.01 16.56
C THR A 286 18.59 0.73 15.46
N VAL A 287 17.91 1.50 14.62
CA VAL A 287 18.54 2.32 13.57
C VAL A 287 19.32 3.46 14.22
N PHE A 288 20.59 3.63 13.89
CA PHE A 288 21.40 4.80 14.26
C PHE A 288 21.72 5.69 13.06
N GLY A 289 21.71 5.13 11.85
CA GLY A 289 21.95 5.88 10.62
C GLY A 289 21.72 5.02 9.38
N TYR A 290 21.53 5.71 8.27
CA TYR A 290 21.37 5.15 6.93
C TYR A 290 21.67 6.27 5.92
N PRO A 291 21.97 5.94 4.64
CA PRO A 291 22.06 6.94 3.58
C PRO A 291 20.81 7.81 3.48
N THR A 292 21.00 9.12 3.43
CA THR A 292 19.93 10.12 3.28
C THR A 292 19.22 9.99 1.93
N ALA A 293 18.03 10.57 1.81
CA ALA A 293 17.31 10.63 0.54
C ALA A 293 18.15 11.31 -0.56
N ASP A 294 18.91 12.36 -0.23
CA ASP A 294 19.77 13.05 -1.19
C ASP A 294 20.93 12.17 -1.68
N GLU A 295 21.57 11.41 -0.78
CA GLU A 295 22.63 10.45 -1.15
C GLU A 295 22.10 9.30 -2.01
N LEU A 296 20.84 8.88 -1.78
CA LEU A 296 20.16 7.89 -2.59
C LEU A 296 19.82 8.43 -3.98
N VAL A 297 19.28 9.65 -4.08
CA VAL A 297 18.99 10.32 -5.36
C VAL A 297 20.26 10.62 -6.15
N ALA A 298 21.40 10.83 -5.48
CA ALA A 298 22.69 10.98 -6.15
C ALA A 298 23.19 9.68 -6.81
N GLN A 299 22.60 8.51 -6.52
CA GLN A 299 22.96 7.27 -7.19
C GLN A 299 22.44 7.26 -8.64
N PRO A 300 23.21 6.70 -9.60
CA PRO A 300 22.73 6.50 -10.96
C PRO A 300 21.37 5.80 -11.00
N ASN A 301 20.50 6.26 -11.91
CA ASN A 301 19.15 5.74 -12.16
C ASN A 301 18.14 5.93 -11.03
N VAL A 302 18.46 6.63 -9.93
CA VAL A 302 17.49 6.95 -8.88
C VAL A 302 16.86 8.32 -9.16
N ALA A 303 15.58 8.33 -9.48
CA ALA A 303 14.84 9.55 -9.79
C ALA A 303 14.22 10.20 -8.54
N PHE A 304 13.92 9.40 -7.51
CA PHE A 304 13.36 9.86 -6.25
C PHE A 304 13.66 8.85 -5.14
N ALA A 305 13.78 9.31 -3.90
CA ALA A 305 13.95 8.46 -2.74
C ALA A 305 13.19 9.04 -1.55
N GLN A 306 12.62 8.17 -0.71
CA GLN A 306 11.95 8.56 0.52
C GLN A 306 12.31 7.61 1.65
N MET A 307 12.63 8.17 2.82
CA MET A 307 12.84 7.43 4.06
C MET A 307 11.65 7.64 4.98
N TYR A 308 11.10 6.55 5.52
CA TYR A 308 9.91 6.56 6.38
C TYR A 308 10.26 6.39 7.86
N VAL A 309 11.36 5.71 8.16
CA VAL A 309 11.74 5.34 9.52
C VAL A 309 12.89 6.24 10.00
N PRO A 310 12.72 7.05 11.06
CA PRO A 310 13.79 7.92 11.56
C PRO A 310 14.86 7.14 12.32
N PRO A 311 16.09 7.69 12.47
CA PRO A 311 17.07 7.16 13.40
C PRO A 311 16.52 7.10 14.83
N GLY A 312 16.85 6.04 15.54
CA GLY A 312 16.38 5.69 16.89
C GLY A 312 15.20 4.71 16.88
N ALA A 313 14.54 4.50 15.74
CA ALA A 313 13.48 3.50 15.62
C ALA A 313 14.03 2.06 15.68
N ASN A 314 13.19 1.13 16.14
CA ASN A 314 13.50 -0.30 16.11
C ASN A 314 12.90 -0.93 14.86
N LEU A 315 13.74 -1.63 14.11
CA LEU A 315 13.36 -2.48 12.99
C LEU A 315 13.13 -3.90 13.47
N ASN A 316 12.16 -4.55 12.85
CA ASN A 316 12.02 -6.01 12.91
C ASN A 316 12.62 -6.59 11.63
N SER A 317 13.33 -7.71 11.75
CA SER A 317 13.85 -8.47 10.60
C SER A 317 12.72 -9.10 9.78
N ASN A 318 11.63 -9.48 10.47
CA ASN A 318 10.44 -10.03 9.86
C ASN A 318 9.44 -8.91 9.54
N PHE A 319 9.37 -8.47 8.29
CA PHE A 319 8.30 -7.58 7.87
C PHE A 319 7.01 -8.39 7.72
N SER A 320 5.94 -7.87 8.33
CA SER A 320 4.63 -8.50 8.44
C SER A 320 3.57 -7.86 7.53
N ALA A 321 3.94 -6.73 6.93
CA ALA A 321 3.12 -5.95 6.01
C ALA A 321 4.02 -5.36 4.90
N SER A 322 3.42 -5.06 3.75
CA SER A 322 4.15 -4.42 2.65
C SER A 322 4.66 -3.03 3.00
N ALA A 323 4.07 -2.39 4.02
CA ALA A 323 4.43 -1.07 4.50
C ALA A 323 5.60 -1.05 5.52
N ASP A 324 6.12 -2.19 5.98
CA ASP A 324 7.18 -2.29 7.00
C ASP A 324 8.59 -1.95 6.44
N MET A 325 8.68 -1.06 5.47
CA MET A 325 9.92 -0.66 4.80
C MET A 325 10.58 0.54 5.47
N LEU A 326 11.92 0.59 5.50
CA LEU A 326 12.67 1.76 5.97
C LEU A 326 12.50 2.96 5.05
N GLY A 327 12.44 2.68 3.75
CA GLY A 327 12.38 3.67 2.69
C GLY A 327 12.01 3.01 1.37
N ALA A 328 11.89 3.82 0.34
CA ALA A 328 11.66 3.36 -1.02
C ALA A 328 12.40 4.24 -2.03
N LEU A 329 12.74 3.63 -3.16
CA LEU A 329 13.41 4.26 -4.29
C LEU A 329 12.50 4.23 -5.51
N LEU A 330 12.51 5.30 -6.30
CA LEU A 330 12.02 5.33 -7.66
C LEU A 330 13.22 5.19 -8.61
N VAL A 331 13.22 4.15 -9.42
CA VAL A 331 14.33 3.79 -10.32
C VAL A 331 13.87 3.87 -11.76
N VAL A 332 14.71 4.46 -12.62
CA VAL A 332 14.46 4.63 -14.06
C VAL A 332 15.62 4.07 -14.88
N THR A 333 15.34 3.07 -15.73
CA THR A 333 16.33 2.34 -16.54
C THR A 333 15.84 2.13 -17.97
N GLY A 334 16.73 1.76 -18.90
CA GLY A 334 16.35 1.55 -20.30
C GLY A 334 15.59 0.24 -20.54
N THR A 335 15.86 -0.79 -19.73
CA THR A 335 15.20 -2.11 -19.84
C THR A 335 14.74 -2.67 -18.49
N VAL A 336 13.90 -3.71 -18.53
CA VAL A 336 13.42 -4.42 -17.33
C VAL A 336 14.56 -5.20 -16.67
N GLU A 337 15.45 -5.82 -17.46
CA GLU A 337 16.63 -6.51 -16.94
C GLU A 337 17.56 -5.55 -16.21
N GLU A 338 17.82 -4.37 -16.78
CA GLU A 338 18.59 -3.31 -16.12
C GLU A 338 17.92 -2.83 -14.83
N PHE A 339 16.58 -2.73 -14.80
CA PHE A 339 15.84 -2.36 -13.59
C PHE A 339 16.08 -3.38 -12.47
N GLU A 340 15.96 -4.67 -12.74
CA GLU A 340 16.13 -5.74 -11.76
C GLU A 340 17.56 -5.77 -11.19
N ILE A 341 18.56 -5.68 -12.07
CA ILE A 341 19.98 -5.60 -11.68
C ILE A 341 20.21 -4.36 -10.82
N ARG A 342 19.74 -3.19 -11.27
CA ARG A 342 19.99 -1.93 -10.57
C ARG A 342 19.31 -1.87 -9.21
N VAL A 343 18.12 -2.42 -9.08
CA VAL A 343 17.41 -2.53 -7.78
C VAL A 343 18.21 -3.39 -6.81
N ALA A 344 18.78 -4.51 -7.25
CA ALA A 344 19.62 -5.35 -6.40
C ALA A 344 20.89 -4.60 -5.94
N GLU A 345 21.59 -3.94 -6.86
CA GLU A 345 22.78 -3.13 -6.54
C GLU A 345 22.49 -2.02 -5.54
N LEU A 346 21.38 -1.30 -5.70
CA LEU A 346 20.98 -0.20 -4.82
C LEU A 346 20.64 -0.71 -3.41
N ARG A 347 19.98 -1.87 -3.32
CA ARG A 347 19.67 -2.52 -2.03
C ARG A 347 20.95 -2.96 -1.32
N ASP A 348 21.90 -3.55 -2.05
CA ASP A 348 23.20 -3.94 -1.50
C ASP A 348 23.99 -2.72 -1.03
N TRP A 349 24.07 -1.69 -1.87
CA TRP A 349 24.74 -0.43 -1.54
C TRP A 349 24.17 0.24 -0.29
N PHE A 350 22.84 0.24 -0.16
CA PHE A 350 22.13 0.80 0.99
C PHE A 350 22.38 -0.04 2.25
N ARG A 351 22.25 -1.37 2.14
CA ARG A 351 22.47 -2.31 3.25
C ARG A 351 23.87 -2.18 3.83
N ASP A 352 24.90 -2.06 2.98
CA ASP A 352 26.29 -1.92 3.41
C ASP A 352 26.59 -0.61 4.16
N ARG A 353 25.65 0.34 4.11
CA ARG A 353 25.72 1.65 4.78
C ARG A 353 24.67 1.82 5.87
N LEU A 354 23.92 0.76 6.19
CA LEU A 354 23.02 0.75 7.32
C LEU A 354 23.82 0.68 8.62
N PHE A 355 23.49 1.57 9.54
CA PHE A 355 24.07 1.59 10.86
C PHE A 355 22.98 1.22 11.88
N VAL A 356 22.90 -0.07 12.21
CA VAL A 356 21.84 -0.66 13.06
C VAL A 356 22.49 -1.41 14.22
N ALA A 357 22.08 -1.07 15.45
CA ALA A 357 22.53 -1.75 16.66
C ALA A 357 21.69 -3.01 16.91
N GLU A 358 22.32 -4.05 17.44
CA GLU A 358 21.67 -5.33 17.75
C GLU A 358 20.41 -5.14 18.62
N PRO A 359 19.37 -5.98 18.42
CA PRO A 359 18.17 -5.92 19.23
C PRO A 359 18.44 -6.26 20.69
N GLY A 360 17.60 -5.74 21.59
CA GLY A 360 17.62 -6.10 23.01
C GLY A 360 18.73 -5.45 23.85
N LEU A 361 19.59 -4.61 23.27
CA LEU A 361 20.62 -3.89 24.03
C LEU A 361 19.99 -2.90 25.05
N THR A 362 20.49 -2.93 26.29
CA THR A 362 20.16 -1.91 27.29
C THR A 362 20.65 -0.53 26.84
N SER A 363 20.18 0.54 27.50
CA SER A 363 20.66 1.89 27.18
C SER A 363 22.19 1.97 27.26
N GLY A 364 22.80 1.52 28.37
CA GLY A 364 24.26 1.57 28.55
C GLY A 364 25.04 0.79 27.49
N GLU A 365 24.56 -0.38 27.10
CA GLU A 365 25.17 -1.19 26.03
C GLU A 365 25.04 -0.53 24.66
N ARG A 366 23.92 0.15 24.38
CA ARG A 366 23.76 0.96 23.17
C ARG A 366 24.75 2.12 23.11
N TRP A 367 24.96 2.85 24.21
CA TRP A 367 25.98 3.90 24.29
C TRP A 367 27.39 3.35 24.10
N ALA A 368 27.69 2.17 24.66
CA ALA A 368 28.98 1.51 24.48
C ALA A 368 29.18 1.02 23.04
N TRP A 369 28.14 0.45 22.43
CA TRP A 369 28.12 0.04 21.03
C TRP A 369 28.37 1.24 20.11
N GLN A 370 27.62 2.34 20.28
CA GLN A 370 27.78 3.54 19.46
C GLN A 370 29.20 4.13 19.56
N ARG A 371 29.77 4.17 20.77
CA ARG A 371 31.16 4.63 20.98
C ARG A 371 32.20 3.76 20.27
N ARG A 372 31.99 2.45 20.20
CA ARG A 372 32.89 1.54 19.46
C ARG A 372 32.83 1.77 17.95
N GLN A 373 31.64 2.09 17.45
CA GLN A 373 31.39 2.23 16.02
C GLN A 373 31.68 3.64 15.48
N SER A 374 31.69 4.66 16.33
CA SER A 374 32.07 6.02 15.99
C SER A 374 33.09 6.55 17.00
N PRO A 375 34.34 6.02 16.99
CA PRO A 375 35.37 6.36 17.97
C PRO A 375 35.80 7.83 17.88
N ASP A 376 35.68 8.44 16.70
CA ASP A 376 36.10 9.82 16.44
C ASP A 376 35.06 10.88 16.84
N ARG A 377 33.84 10.46 17.23
CA ARG A 377 32.80 11.39 17.68
C ARG A 377 33.14 11.93 19.07
N GLU A 378 33.08 13.25 19.24
CA GLU A 378 33.29 13.86 20.55
C GLU A 378 32.03 13.68 21.43
N TYR A 379 32.12 12.79 22.41
CA TYR A 379 31.04 12.52 23.39
C TYR A 379 31.22 13.31 24.69
N ARG A 380 32.22 14.20 24.77
CA ARG A 380 32.49 14.99 25.97
C ARG A 380 31.42 16.06 26.11
N ASP A 381 30.98 16.26 27.34
CA ASP A 381 30.15 17.41 27.67
C ASP A 381 31.07 18.62 27.84
N TRP A 382 30.90 19.61 26.97
CA TRP A 382 31.70 20.82 26.90
C TRP A 382 31.61 21.66 28.19
N LEU A 383 30.60 21.46 29.03
CA LEU A 383 30.51 22.07 30.36
C LEU A 383 31.51 21.49 31.37
N TYR A 384 31.98 20.24 31.14
CA TYR A 384 32.91 19.53 32.03
C TYR A 384 34.27 19.25 31.38
N ALA A 385 34.44 19.64 30.11
CA ALA A 385 35.73 19.67 29.44
C ALA A 385 36.44 20.98 29.82
N GLY A 386 37.07 21.00 30.99
CA GLY A 386 37.94 22.11 31.40
C GLY A 386 39.07 22.35 30.40
N GLU A 387 39.49 23.62 30.29
CA GLU A 387 40.66 24.08 29.51
C GLU A 387 41.92 23.25 29.74
#